data_AF-A0A2T6K0M6-F1
#
_entry.id   AF-A0A2T6K0M6-F1
#
_cell.length_a   1.000
_cell.length_b   1.000
_cell.length_c   1.000
_cell.angle_alpha   90.00
_cell.angle_beta   90.00
_cell.angle_gamma   90.00
#
_symmetry.space_group_name_H-M   'P 1'
#
loop_
_entity.id
_entity.type
_entity.pdbx_description
1 polymer ?
#
loop_
_entity_poly.entity_id
_entity_poly.type
_entity_poly.pdbx_seq_one_letter_code
_entity_poly.pdbx_strand_id
1 'polypeptide(L)'
;MALLIVVFNAVDGVLTYIGLKNSQMEELNPLLSMLQPEFVLFLKLLLSGLLYYVIYKKGLKRFGSKLHILLWLVVAIYTGVIILHLFWFIPFLF
;
A
#
# COMPACT_ATOMS: atom_id res chain seq x y z
N MET A 1 -9.77 4.24 10.52
CA MET A 1 -8.85 5.08 9.72
C MET A 1 -7.49 4.41 9.64
N ALA A 2 -6.78 4.21 10.75
CA ALA A 2 -5.52 3.44 10.76
C ALA A 2 -5.67 2.03 10.15
N LEU A 3 -6.70 1.28 10.54
CA LEU A 3 -7.00 -0.03 9.96
C LEU A 3 -7.23 0.05 8.44
N LEU A 4 -7.94 1.07 7.97
CA LEU A 4 -8.24 1.25 6.55
C LEU A 4 -6.97 1.49 5.73
N ILE A 5 -6.03 2.29 6.24
CA ILE A 5 -4.74 2.54 5.60
C ILE A 5 -3.93 1.24 5.49
N VAL A 6 -3.95 0.42 6.53
CA VAL A 6 -3.26 -0.88 6.56
C VAL A 6 -3.87 -1.83 5.54
N VAL A 7 -5.21 -1.88 5.47
CA VAL A 7 -5.90 -2.68 4.46
C VAL A 7 -5.57 -2.19 3.05
N PHE A 8 -5.59 -0.87 2.81
CA PHE A 8 -5.25 -0.32 1.50
C PHE A 8 -3.81 -0.59 1.08
N ASN A 9 -2.85 -0.52 2.02
CA ASN A 9 -1.46 -0.85 1.75
C ASN A 9 -1.26 -2.37 1.51
N ALA A 10 -1.98 -3.23 2.24
CA ALA A 10 -1.97 -4.65 1.96
C ALA A 10 -2.56 -4.98 0.58
N VAL A 11 -3.69 -4.34 0.21
CA VAL A 11 -4.31 -4.49 -1.11
C VAL A 11 -3.38 -3.99 -2.21
N ASP A 12 -2.75 -2.83 -2.03
CA ASP A 12 -1.72 -2.32 -2.94
C ASP A 12 -0.61 -3.36 -3.17
N GLY A 13 -0.07 -3.95 -2.09
CA GLY A 13 0.96 -4.99 -2.21
C GLY A 13 0.49 -6.24 -2.97
N VAL A 14 -0.74 -6.70 -2.73
CA VAL A 14 -1.32 -7.83 -3.45
C VAL A 14 -1.52 -7.50 -4.93
N LEU A 15 -2.02 -6.31 -5.25
CA LEU A 15 -2.22 -5.88 -6.63
C LEU A 15 -0.88 -5.74 -7.37
N THR A 16 0.13 -5.15 -6.73
CA THR A 16 1.50 -5.11 -7.28
C THR A 16 2.05 -6.53 -7.51
N TYR A 17 1.84 -7.46 -6.58
CA TYR A 17 2.29 -8.86 -6.76
C TYR A 17 1.66 -9.53 -7.98
N ILE A 18 0.34 -9.44 -8.11
CA ILE A 18 -0.40 -10.00 -9.25
C ILE A 18 0.10 -9.36 -10.55
N GLY A 19 0.25 -8.03 -10.53
CA GLY A 19 0.73 -7.25 -11.65
C GLY A 19 2.12 -7.67 -12.13
N LEU A 20 3.08 -7.77 -11.22
CA LEU A 20 4.44 -8.18 -11.53
C LEU A 20 4.51 -9.65 -12.00
N LYS A 21 3.77 -10.55 -11.33
CA LYS A 21 3.78 -11.98 -11.64
C LYS A 21 3.23 -12.28 -13.04
N ASN A 22 2.26 -11.50 -13.50
CA ASN A 22 1.66 -11.63 -14.81
C ASN A 22 2.33 -10.74 -15.87
N SER A 23 3.41 -10.03 -15.53
CA SER A 23 4.07 -9.03 -16.40
C SER A 23 3.12 -7.93 -16.91
N GLN A 24 2.10 -7.62 -16.11
CA GLN A 24 1.08 -6.59 -16.37
C GLN A 24 1.50 -5.22 -15.84
N MET A 25 2.53 -5.20 -14.99
CA MET A 25 3.02 -4.02 -14.30
C MET A 25 4.54 -4.07 -14.22
N GLU A 26 5.19 -2.91 -14.26
CA GLU A 26 6.61 -2.76 -13.90
C GLU A 26 6.74 -1.98 -12.59
N GLU A 27 7.63 -2.43 -11.72
CA GLU A 27 7.94 -1.73 -10.47
C GLU A 27 8.91 -0.58 -10.77
N LEU A 28 8.44 0.66 -10.58
CA LEU A 28 9.26 1.85 -10.84
C LEU A 28 10.27 2.14 -9.74
N ASN A 29 10.12 1.54 -8.55
CA ASN A 29 11.08 1.68 -7.47
C ASN A 29 12.34 0.83 -7.78
N PRO A 30 13.52 1.44 -8.00
CA PRO A 30 14.74 0.71 -8.39
C PRO A 30 15.20 -0.33 -7.36
N LEU A 31 14.84 -0.15 -6.08
CA LEU A 31 15.18 -1.10 -5.03
C LEU A 31 14.26 -2.32 -5.04
N LEU A 32 12.98 -2.12 -5.39
CA LEU A 32 11.99 -3.19 -5.42
C LEU A 32 11.98 -3.92 -6.76
N SER A 33 12.34 -3.25 -7.86
CA SER A 33 12.38 -3.83 -9.20
C SER A 33 13.45 -4.92 -9.37
N MET A 34 14.46 -4.92 -8.52
CA MET A 34 15.50 -5.97 -8.47
C MET A 34 15.05 -7.22 -7.70
N LEU A 35 13.90 -7.18 -7.03
CA LEU A 35 13.41 -8.27 -6.19
C LEU A 35 12.39 -9.13 -6.94
N GLN A 36 12.30 -10.41 -6.56
CA GLN A 36 11.21 -11.25 -7.05
C GLN A 36 9.86 -10.76 -6.49
N PRO A 37 8.74 -10.93 -7.22
CA PRO A 37 7.43 -10.45 -6.81
C PRO A 37 7.03 -10.87 -5.38
N GLU A 38 7.38 -12.09 -4.96
CA GLU A 38 7.13 -12.62 -3.62
C GLU A 38 7.80 -11.79 -2.52
N PHE A 39 9.04 -11.34 -2.75
CA PHE A 39 9.78 -10.49 -1.81
C PHE A 39 9.20 -9.07 -1.77
N VAL A 40 8.75 -8.54 -2.91
CA VAL A 40 8.06 -7.25 -2.96
C VAL A 40 6.78 -7.31 -2.11
N LEU A 41 5.98 -8.36 -2.27
CA LEU A 41 4.77 -8.59 -1.46
C LEU A 41 5.11 -8.68 0.04
N PHE A 42 6.09 -9.51 0.39
CA PHE A 42 6.51 -9.67 1.78
C PHE A 42 6.93 -8.34 2.42
N LEU A 43 7.76 -7.54 1.73
CA LEU A 43 8.19 -6.24 2.22
C LEU A 43 7.02 -5.26 2.39
N LYS A 44 6.10 -5.20 1.42
CA LYS A 44 4.92 -4.33 1.52
C LYS A 44 4.00 -4.73 2.68
N LEU A 45 3.80 -6.03 2.92
CA LEU A 45 3.04 -6.53 4.08
C LEU A 45 3.76 -6.28 5.41
N LEU A 46 5.08 -6.46 5.46
CA LEU A 46 5.89 -6.15 6.64
C LEU A 46 5.81 -4.66 7.00
N LEU A 47 5.98 -3.78 6.01
CA LEU A 47 5.86 -2.33 6.17
C LEU A 47 4.44 -1.92 6.60
N SER A 48 3.41 -2.59 6.08
CA SER A 48 2.01 -2.37 6.50
C SER A 48 1.81 -2.72 7.98
N GLY A 49 2.36 -3.85 8.43
CA GLY A 49 2.34 -4.25 9.84
C GLY A 49 3.10 -3.27 10.75
N LEU A 50 4.27 -2.80 10.30
CA LEU A 50 5.04 -1.78 11.01
C LEU A 50 4.28 -0.45 11.09
N LEU A 51 3.63 -0.04 10.01
CA LEU A 51 2.81 1.17 9.97
C LEU A 51 1.65 1.09 10.96
N TYR A 52 0.95 -0.06 11.00
CA TYR A 52 -0.10 -0.31 11.99
C TYR A 52 0.42 -0.14 13.41
N TYR A 53 1.55 -0.80 13.73
CA TYR A 53 2.17 -0.73 15.04
C TYR A 53 2.56 0.69 15.43
N VAL A 54 3.16 1.46 14.51
CA VAL A 54 3.56 2.84 14.76
C VAL A 54 2.35 3.74 15.00
N ILE A 55 1.32 3.67 14.16
CA ILE A 55 0.11 4.50 14.31
C ILE A 55 -0.59 4.18 15.63
N TYR A 56 -0.77 2.91 15.95
CA TYR A 56 -1.52 2.48 17.13
C TYR A 56 -0.74 2.72 18.44
N LYS A 57 0.55 2.36 18.49
CA LYS A 57 1.34 2.43 19.73
C LYS A 57 1.90 3.82 20.01
N LYS A 58 2.36 4.54 18.98
CA LYS A 58 3.08 5.82 19.12
C LYS A 58 2.27 7.02 18.63
N GLY A 59 1.54 6.87 17.53
CA GLY A 59 0.78 7.96 16.91
C GLY A 59 -0.34 8.46 17.81
N LEU A 60 -1.24 7.57 18.23
CA LEU A 60 -2.45 7.93 18.96
C LEU A 60 -2.15 8.60 20.31
N LYS A 61 -1.13 8.12 21.02
CA LYS A 61 -0.72 8.65 22.33
C LYS A 61 -0.08 10.04 22.27
N ARG A 62 0.55 10.41 21.15
CA ARG A 62 1.39 11.62 21.06
C ARG A 62 0.76 12.77 20.27
N PHE A 63 -0.11 12.49 19.29
CA PHE A 63 -0.57 13.50 18.32
C PHE A 63 -2.07 13.81 18.36
N GLY A 64 -2.88 13.05 19.10
CA GLY A 64 -4.30 13.36 19.34
C GLY A 64 -5.09 13.66 18.07
N SER A 65 -5.84 14.77 18.04
CA SER A 65 -6.72 15.17 16.93
C SER A 65 -5.99 15.55 15.64
N LYS A 66 -4.73 16.01 15.70
CA LYS A 66 -3.94 16.34 14.48
C LYS A 66 -3.62 15.09 13.67
N LEU A 67 -3.49 13.94 14.34
CA LEU A 67 -3.30 12.65 13.68
C LEU A 67 -4.50 12.28 12.81
N HIS A 68 -5.73 12.63 13.22
CA HIS A 68 -6.93 12.29 12.46
C HIS A 68 -6.95 12.95 11.06
N ILE A 69 -6.59 14.23 10.98
CA ILE A 69 -6.52 14.96 9.70
C ILE A 69 -5.46 14.33 8.79
N LEU A 70 -4.28 14.02 9.34
CA LEU A 70 -3.22 13.36 8.59
C LEU A 70 -3.65 11.98 8.09
N LEU A 71 -4.33 11.17 8.92
CA LEU A 71 -4.81 9.86 8.52
C LEU A 71 -5.85 9.95 7.40
N TRP A 72 -6.70 10.98 7.38
CA TRP A 72 -7.64 11.20 6.27
C TRP A 72 -6.93 11.54 4.96
N LEU A 73 -5.90 12.38 5.01
CA LEU A 73 -5.08 12.67 3.84
C LEU A 73 -4.41 11.40 3.29
N VAL A 74 -3.88 10.56 4.18
CA VAL A 74 -3.27 9.29 3.80
C VAL A 74 -4.29 8.35 3.16
N VAL A 75 -5.50 8.23 3.74
CA VAL A 75 -6.59 7.44 3.12
C VAL A 75 -6.89 7.93 1.70
N ALA A 76 -7.00 9.26 1.49
CA ALA A 76 -7.28 9.81 0.17
C ALA A 76 -6.19 9.47 -0.87
N ILE A 77 -4.92 9.53 -0.47
CA ILE A 77 -3.79 9.15 -1.32
C ILE A 77 -3.87 7.67 -1.69
N TYR A 78 -4.07 6.79 -0.69
CA TYR A 78 -4.16 5.35 -0.94
C TYR A 78 -5.37 4.95 -1.79
N THR A 79 -6.50 5.66 -1.67
CA THR A 79 -7.62 5.49 -2.60
C THR A 79 -7.19 5.78 -4.05
N GLY A 80 -6.43 6.85 -4.27
CA GLY A 80 -5.88 7.18 -5.59
C GLY A 80 -4.95 6.09 -6.13
N VAL A 81 -4.11 5.51 -5.26
CA VAL A 81 -3.22 4.40 -5.62
C VAL A 81 -4.00 3.15 -6.05
N ILE A 82 -5.09 2.81 -5.35
CA ILE A 82 -5.96 1.68 -5.73
C ILE A 82 -6.63 1.95 -7.08
N ILE A 83 -7.12 3.17 -7.32
CA ILE A 83 -7.70 3.55 -8.61
C ILE A 83 -6.66 3.37 -9.74
N LEU A 84 -5.42 3.79 -9.52
CA LEU A 84 -4.35 3.61 -10.50
C LEU A 84 -4.08 2.13 -10.82
N HIS A 85 -4.08 1.27 -9.79
CA HIS A 85 -3.97 -0.17 -10.00
C HIS A 85 -5.12 -0.70 -10.86
N LEU A 86 -6.37 -0.32 -10.56
CA LEU A 86 -7.52 -0.72 -11.37
C LEU A 86 -7.33 -0.31 -12.84
N PHE A 87 -6.86 0.92 -13.11
CA PHE A 87 -6.57 1.37 -14.48
C PHE A 87 -5.54 0.50 -15.20
N TRP A 88 -4.49 0.04 -14.51
CA TRP A 88 -3.50 -0.86 -15.09
C TRP A 88 -4.04 -2.28 -15.33
N PHE A 89 -5.04 -2.74 -14.56
CA PHE A 89 -5.67 -4.04 -14.79
C PHE A 89 -6.75 -4.06 -15.86
N ILE A 90 -7.38 -2.91 -16.18
CA ILE A 90 -8.45 -2.82 -17.20
C ILE A 90 -8.07 -3.47 -18.54
N PRO A 91 -6.87 -3.24 -19.12
CA PRO A 91 -6.47 -3.84 -20.40
C PRO A 91 -6.39 -5.37 -20.40
N PHE A 92 -6.36 -6.00 -19.23
CA PHE A 92 -6.23 -7.46 -19.09
C PHE A 92 -7.55 -8.15 -18.73
N LEU A 93 -8.64 -7.38 -18.57
CA LEU A 93 -9.98 -7.90 -18.28
C LEU A 93 -10.79 -8.21 -19.55
N PHE A 94 -10.27 -7.83 -20.73
CA PHE A 94 -10.88 -8.01 -22.06
C PHE A 94 -9.86 -8.56 -23.03
#